data_AF-A0A7V9NFU2-F1
#
_entry.id   AF-A0A7V9NFU2-F1
#
_cell.length_a   1.000
_cell.length_b   1.000
_cell.length_c   1.000
_cell.angle_alpha   90.00
_cell.angle_beta   90.00
_cell.angle_gamma   90.00
#
_symmetry.space_group_name_H-M   'P 1'
#
loop_
_entity.id
_entity.type
_entity.pdbx_description
1 polymer ?
#
loop_
_entity_poly.entity_id
_entity_poly.type
_entity_poly.pdbx_seq_one_letter_code
_entity_poly.pdbx_strand_id
1 'polypeptide(L)'
;MPFFKQHHDRITHIHVKDRKRENGPNVPFGQGDTPLKKVLQLIRDNRWNIKATIEFEYPVPEGSDRMTELKKSIDYCRDALA
;
A
#
# COMPACT_ATOMS: atom_id res chain seq x y z
N MET A 1 -8.07 8.76 -9.46
CA MET A 1 -7.30 7.64 -10.06
C MET A 1 -8.08 7.11 -11.25
N PRO A 2 -7.89 7.71 -12.44
CA PRO A 2 -8.64 7.33 -13.63
C PRO A 2 -8.49 5.86 -14.00
N PHE A 3 -7.26 5.32 -13.93
CA PHE A 3 -6.97 3.92 -14.26
C PHE A 3 -7.83 2.91 -13.46
N PHE A 4 -7.87 3.06 -12.13
CA PHE A 4 -8.70 2.22 -11.28
C PHE A 4 -10.19 2.34 -11.64
N LYS A 5 -10.69 3.57 -11.81
CA LYS A 5 -12.11 3.78 -12.17
C LYS A 5 -12.45 3.11 -13.50
N GLN A 6 -11.56 3.17 -14.48
CA GLN A 6 -11.78 2.62 -15.82
C GLN A 6 -11.65 1.09 -15.90
N HIS A 7 -10.81 0.47 -15.05
CA HIS A 7 -10.42 -0.94 -15.20
C HIS A 7 -10.66 -1.81 -13.96
N HIS A 8 -11.36 -1.30 -12.94
CA HIS A 8 -11.58 -2.01 -11.67
C HIS A 8 -12.15 -3.42 -11.81
N ASP A 9 -12.95 -3.67 -12.84
CA ASP A 9 -13.54 -4.96 -13.19
C ASP A 9 -12.52 -6.00 -13.66
N ARG A 10 -11.38 -5.55 -14.19
CA ARG A 10 -10.30 -6.41 -14.71
C ARG A 10 -9.10 -6.52 -13.76
N ILE A 11 -9.05 -5.71 -12.71
CA ILE A 11 -7.96 -5.76 -11.73
C ILE A 11 -8.30 -6.87 -10.73
N THR A 12 -7.49 -7.94 -10.68
CA THR A 12 -7.71 -9.05 -9.74
C THR A 12 -7.08 -8.78 -8.38
N HIS A 13 -5.91 -8.15 -8.37
CA HIS A 13 -5.16 -7.78 -7.18
C HIS A 13 -4.17 -6.66 -7.50
N ILE A 14 -3.68 -6.01 -6.46
CA ILE A 14 -2.58 -5.06 -6.54
C ILE A 14 -1.54 -5.41 -5.48
N HIS A 15 -0.27 -5.13 -5.77
CA HIS A 15 0.80 -5.17 -4.79
C HIS A 15 0.98 -3.75 -4.24
N VAL A 16 0.94 -3.62 -2.92
CA VAL A 16 1.10 -2.34 -2.24
C VAL A 16 2.44 -2.29 -1.52
N LYS A 17 3.14 -1.19 -1.76
CA LYS A 17 4.36 -0.76 -1.10
C LYS A 17 4.40 0.76 -1.11
N ASP A 18 5.23 1.36 -0.28
CA ASP A 18 5.41 2.81 -0.26
C ASP A 18 6.82 3.18 -0.71
N ARG A 19 6.92 4.30 -1.41
CA ARG A 19 8.15 4.75 -2.08
C ARG A 19 8.17 6.25 -2.27
N LYS A 20 9.36 6.82 -2.36
CA LYS A 20 9.56 8.23 -2.75
C LYS A 20 9.38 8.43 -4.26
N ARG A 21 9.00 9.65 -4.67
CA ARG A 21 8.94 10.08 -6.08
C ARG A 21 10.32 10.11 -6.73
N GLU A 22 10.38 10.46 -8.01
CA GLU A 22 11.63 10.67 -8.77
C GLU A 22 12.58 9.46 -8.71
N ASN A 23 12.04 8.25 -8.94
CA ASN A 23 12.79 6.99 -8.81
C ASN A 23 13.45 6.78 -7.44
N GLY A 24 12.91 7.41 -6.40
CA GLY A 24 13.37 7.26 -5.02
C GLY A 24 13.07 5.87 -4.42
N PRO A 25 13.66 5.59 -3.25
CA PRO A 25 13.65 4.26 -2.64
C PRO A 25 12.26 3.86 -2.10
N ASN A 26 12.09 2.55 -1.91
CA ASN A 26 11.02 2.00 -1.09
C ASN A 26 11.26 2.37 0.38
N VAL A 27 10.20 2.76 1.08
CA VAL A 27 10.24 3.23 2.47
C VAL A 27 9.09 2.59 3.27
N PRO A 28 9.14 2.64 4.62
CA PRO A 28 8.03 2.17 5.44
C PRO A 28 6.70 2.85 5.07
N PHE A 29 5.60 2.11 5.21
CA PHE A 29 4.27 2.58 4.81
C PHE A 29 3.91 3.89 5.54
N GLY A 30 3.43 4.88 4.78
CA GLY A 30 3.06 6.20 5.30
C GLY A 30 4.21 7.20 5.34
N GLN A 31 5.43 6.79 4.99
CA GLN A 31 6.59 7.67 4.90
C GLN A 31 6.95 8.03 3.46
N GLY A 32 6.33 7.39 2.47
CA GLY A 32 6.56 7.67 1.06
C GLY A 32 5.55 8.63 0.45
N ASP A 33 5.61 8.72 -0.87
CA ASP A 33 4.78 9.61 -1.67
C ASP A 33 3.72 8.84 -2.47
N THR A 34 3.64 7.51 -2.27
CA THR A 34 2.61 6.69 -2.90
C THR A 34 1.25 7.08 -2.34
N PRO A 35 0.21 7.29 -3.16
CA PRO A 35 -1.13 7.64 -2.67
C PRO A 35 -1.84 6.42 -2.06
N LEU A 36 -1.16 5.68 -1.17
CA LEU A 36 -1.54 4.35 -0.72
C LEU A 36 -2.87 4.35 0.02
N LYS A 37 -3.03 5.19 1.05
CA LYS A 37 -4.31 5.36 1.78
C LYS A 37 -5.47 5.67 0.82
N LYS A 38 -5.25 6.55 -0.16
CA LYS A 38 -6.26 6.92 -1.15
C LYS A 38 -6.65 5.75 -2.07
N VAL A 39 -5.69 4.90 -2.48
CA VAL A 39 -5.98 3.67 -3.25
C VAL A 39 -6.82 2.71 -2.41
N LEU A 40 -6.39 2.45 -1.17
CA LEU A 40 -7.07 1.50 -0.28
C LEU A 40 -8.53 1.93 -0.02
N GLN A 41 -8.74 3.21 0.28
CA GLN A 41 -10.08 3.77 0.48
C GLN A 41 -10.91 3.75 -0.79
N LEU A 42 -10.33 4.05 -1.96
CA LEU A 42 -11.03 3.98 -3.23
C LEU A 42 -11.59 2.57 -3.50
N ILE A 43 -10.79 1.53 -3.27
CA ILE A 43 -11.21 0.13 -3.43
C ILE A 43 -12.33 -0.21 -2.44
N ARG A 44 -12.16 0.13 -1.16
CA ARG A 44 -13.15 -0.11 -0.08
C ARG A 44 -14.48 0.56 -0.39
N ASP A 45 -14.46 1.85 -0.65
CA ASP A 45 -15.67 2.69 -0.77
C ASP A 45 -16.49 2.31 -1.99
N ASN A 46 -15.84 1.85 -3.08
CA ASN A 46 -16.52 1.34 -4.27
C ASN A 46 -16.82 -0.17 -4.21
N ARG A 47 -16.44 -0.85 -3.12
CA ARG A 47 -16.61 -2.30 -2.92
C ARG A 47 -16.08 -3.13 -4.08
N TRP A 48 -14.98 -2.69 -4.69
CA TRP A 48 -14.37 -3.43 -5.79
C TRP A 48 -13.71 -4.72 -5.28
N ASN A 49 -13.86 -5.81 -6.02
CA ASN A 49 -13.28 -7.11 -5.70
C ASN A 49 -11.78 -7.16 -6.05
N ILE A 50 -10.99 -6.27 -5.44
CA ILE A 50 -9.56 -6.12 -5.67
C ILE A 50 -8.82 -6.43 -4.37
N LYS A 51 -7.98 -7.45 -4.37
CA LYS A 51 -7.11 -7.77 -3.23
C LYS A 51 -5.90 -6.84 -3.20
N ALA A 52 -5.70 -6.09 -2.10
CA ALA A 52 -4.45 -5.41 -1.83
C ALA A 52 -3.48 -6.35 -1.09
N THR A 53 -2.36 -6.68 -1.72
CA THR A 53 -1.32 -7.57 -1.17
C THR A 53 -0.13 -6.73 -0.73
N ILE A 54 0.24 -6.80 0.55
CA ILE A 54 1.43 -6.11 1.06
C ILE A 54 2.69 -6.75 0.45
N GLU A 55 3.49 -5.93 -0.22
CA GLU A 55 4.77 -6.32 -0.80
C GLU A 55 5.89 -5.65 -0.02
N PHE A 56 6.57 -6.43 0.83
CA PHE A 56 7.61 -5.93 1.72
C PHE A 56 8.95 -5.83 0.98
N GLU A 57 9.35 -4.61 0.60
CA GLU A 57 10.55 -4.35 -0.20
C GLU A 57 11.43 -3.21 0.29
N TYR A 58 11.14 -2.62 1.47
CA TYR A 58 12.04 -1.63 2.05
C TYR A 58 13.09 -2.31 2.94
N PRO A 59 14.31 -1.77 3.04
CA PRO A 59 15.33 -2.28 3.96
C PRO A 59 14.81 -2.23 5.41
N VAL A 60 15.00 -3.32 6.17
CA VAL A 60 14.63 -3.33 7.59
C VAL A 60 15.45 -2.25 8.31
N PRO A 61 14.81 -1.27 8.98
CA PRO A 61 15.53 -0.22 9.71
C PRO A 61 16.40 -0.78 10.83
N GLU A 62 17.49 -0.09 11.14
CA GLU A 62 18.34 -0.43 12.28
C GLU A 62 17.53 -0.49 13.58
N GLY A 63 17.77 -1.51 14.40
CA GLY A 63 17.02 -1.74 15.64
C GLY A 63 15.61 -2.32 15.46
N SER A 64 15.25 -2.78 14.25
CA SER A 64 13.99 -3.46 13.97
C SER A 64 14.19 -4.84 13.36
N ASP A 65 13.10 -5.57 13.15
CA ASP A 65 13.08 -6.85 12.45
C ASP A 65 11.92 -6.90 11.43
N ARG A 66 11.99 -7.89 10.51
CA ARG A 66 11.01 -8.02 9.42
C ARG A 66 9.58 -8.20 9.90
N MET A 67 9.35 -8.90 11.02
CA MET A 67 7.99 -9.13 11.54
C MET A 67 7.43 -7.87 12.18
N THR A 68 8.27 -7.14 12.92
CA THR A 68 7.94 -5.84 13.49
C THR A 68 7.55 -4.85 12.39
N GLU A 69 8.34 -4.78 11.31
CA GLU A 69 8.08 -3.90 10.18
C GLU A 69 6.84 -4.32 9.34
N LEU A 70 6.63 -5.63 9.16
CA LEU A 70 5.42 -6.14 8.51
C LEU A 70 4.17 -5.81 9.32
N LYS A 71 4.23 -5.91 10.65
CA LYS A 71 3.13 -5.50 11.54
C LYS A 71 2.78 -4.02 11.34
N LYS A 72 3.77 -3.13 11.29
CA LYS A 72 3.55 -1.70 11.00
C LYS A 72 2.84 -1.47 9.67
N SER A 73 3.21 -2.24 8.64
CA SER A 73 2.58 -2.17 7.32
C SER A 73 1.10 -2.62 7.36
N ILE A 74 0.79 -3.67 8.13
CA ILE A 74 -0.58 -4.14 8.37
C ILE A 74 -1.39 -3.09 9.14
N ASP A 75 -0.83 -2.54 10.22
CA ASP A 75 -1.50 -1.57 11.07
C ASP A 75 -1.81 -0.28 10.28
N TYR A 76 -0.87 0.20 9.47
CA TYR A 76 -1.13 1.31 8.53
C TYR A 76 -2.32 1.01 7.60
N CYS A 77 -2.40 -0.20 7.04
CA CYS A 77 -3.50 -0.57 6.15
C CYS A 77 -4.84 -0.64 6.90
N ARG A 78 -4.85 -1.13 8.15
CA ARG A 78 -6.04 -1.14 9.01
C ARG A 78 -6.52 0.27 9.30
N ASP A 79 -5.61 1.15 9.70
CA ASP A 79 -5.93 2.56 9.99
C ASP A 79 -6.42 3.32 8.75
N ALA A 80 -5.89 2.98 7.56
CA ALA A 80 -6.36 3.54 6.31
C ALA A 80 -7.79 3.08 5.94
N LEU A 81 -8.17 1.86 6.35
CA LEU A 81 -9.43 1.20 6.04
C LEU A 81 -10.51 1.34 7.13
N ALA A 82 -10.16 1.85 8.31
CA ALA A 82 -11.08 2.17 9.39
C ALA A 82 -12.14 3.21 9.00
#